data_AF-A0A5E6NN85-F1
#
_entry.id   AF-A0A5E6NN85-F1
#
_cell.length_a   1.000
_cell.length_b   1.000
_cell.length_c   1.000
_cell.angle_alpha   90.00
_cell.angle_beta   90.00
_cell.angle_gamma   90.00
#
_symmetry.space_group_name_H-M   'P 1'
#
loop_
_entity.id
_entity.type
_entity.pdbx_description
1 polymer ?
#
loop_
_entity_poly.entity_id
_entity_poly.type
_entity_poly.pdbx_seq_one_letter_code
_entity_poly.pdbx_strand_id
1 'polypeptide(L)' 'MPDTTLYVTLEPCTMCLGAMVHARIEKVVFGAFDERTGVCGSCQDLSESKCFNHSIEIQGGVLFRECKHLLQQFFKSRR' A
#
# COMPACT_ATOMS: atom_id res chain seq x y z
N MET A 1 -6.96 -3.41 15.31
CA MET A 1 -5.57 -3.52 15.79
C MET A 1 -5.03 -2.11 15.96
N PRO A 2 -5.54 -1.38 16.98
CA PRO A 2 -4.94 -0.11 17.35
C PRO A 2 -3.45 -0.33 17.70
N ASP A 3 -2.62 0.69 17.46
CA ASP A 3 -1.17 0.68 17.71
C ASP A 3 -0.38 -0.33 16.85
N THR A 4 -0.83 -0.59 15.62
CA THR A 4 -0.16 -1.53 14.69
C THR A 4 0.33 -0.82 13.42
N THR A 5 1.58 -1.12 13.05
CA THR A 5 2.17 -0.76 11.76
C THR A 5 2.23 -1.98 10.84
N LEU A 6 1.60 -1.88 9.66
CA LEU A 6 1.63 -2.93 8.64
C LEU A 6 2.71 -2.63 7.60
N TYR A 7 3.58 -3.61 7.33
CA TYR A 7 4.59 -3.51 6.28
C TYR A 7 4.20 -4.37 5.07
N VAL A 8 4.25 -3.81 3.87
CA VAL A 8 3.94 -4.52 2.62
C VAL A 8 4.88 -4.08 1.50
N THR A 9 5.35 -5.01 0.65
CA THR A 9 6.37 -4.67 -0.36
C THR A 9 5.83 -3.89 -1.56
N LEU A 10 4.51 -3.87 -1.77
CA LEU A 10 3.84 -3.17 -2.87
C LEU A 10 2.71 -2.31 -2.30
N GLU A 11 2.47 -1.17 -2.92
CA GLU A 11 1.39 -0.25 -2.56
C GLU A 11 0.03 -0.97 -2.44
N PRO A 12 -0.76 -0.67 -1.40
CA PRO A 12 -2.09 -1.24 -1.24
C PRO A 12 -3.07 -0.84 -2.35
N CYS A 13 -3.84 -1.80 -2.84
CA CYS A 13 -5.01 -1.55 -3.69
C CYS A 13 -6.26 -1.23 -2.85
N THR A 14 -7.36 -0.86 -3.52
CA THR A 14 -8.64 -0.50 -2.87
C THR A 14 -9.12 -1.51 -1.85
N MET A 15 -9.03 -2.81 -2.18
CA MET A 15 -9.46 -3.89 -1.27
C MET A 15 -8.63 -3.88 0.02
N CYS A 16 -7.31 -3.79 -0.11
CA CYS A 16 -6.40 -3.83 1.03
C CYS A 16 -6.56 -2.58 1.91
N LEU A 17 -6.63 -1.38 1.30
CA LEU A 17 -6.85 -0.14 2.06
C LEU A 17 -8.16 -0.19 2.86
N GLY A 18 -9.26 -0.64 2.25
CA GLY A 18 -10.54 -0.78 2.96
C GLY A 18 -10.46 -1.77 4.14
N ALA A 19 -9.78 -2.90 3.95
CA ALA A 19 -9.56 -3.87 5.04
C ALA A 19 -8.72 -3.26 6.18
N MET A 20 -7.68 -2.50 5.85
CA MET A 20 -6.83 -1.80 6.83
C MET A 20 -7.62 -0.77 7.64
N VAL A 21 -8.50 0.01 6.99
CA VAL A 21 -9.38 0.99 7.63
C VAL A 21 -10.33 0.29 8.61
N HIS A 22 -10.99 -0.79 8.19
CA HIS A 22 -11.88 -1.55 9.05
C HIS A 22 -11.16 -2.26 10.21
N ALA A 23 -9.92 -2.70 9.98
CA ALA A 23 -9.06 -3.25 11.02
C ALA A 23 -8.54 -2.17 11.98
N ARG A 24 -8.69 -0.87 11.66
CA ARG A 24 -8.16 0.28 12.43
C ARG A 24 -6.66 0.15 12.66
N ILE A 25 -5.89 -0.19 11.63
CA ILE A 25 -4.42 -0.12 11.72
C ILE A 25 -4.00 1.35 11.84
N GLU A 26 -2.90 1.62 12.53
CA GLU A 26 -2.46 3.00 12.72
C GLU A 26 -1.66 3.48 11.51
N LYS A 27 -0.77 2.63 10.99
CA LYS A 27 0.18 2.98 9.95
C LYS A 27 0.37 1.87 8.94
N VAL A 28 0.55 2.24 7.68
CA VAL A 28 1.03 1.35 6.62
C VAL A 28 2.34 1.89 6.05
N VAL A 29 3.31 1.00 5.94
CA VAL A 29 4.60 1.27 5.30
C VAL A 29 4.72 0.36 4.09
N PHE A 30 4.96 0.94 2.91
CA PHE A 30 5.11 0.15 1.69
C PHE A 30 6.35 0.50 0.87
N GLY A 31 6.76 -0.46 0.04
CA GLY A 31 7.98 -0.37 -0.76
C GLY A 31 7.78 0.20 -2.16
N ALA A 32 7.36 -0.64 -3.09
CA ALA A 32 7.13 -0.25 -4.47
C ALA A 32 5.75 0.42 -4.64
N PHE A 33 5.69 1.44 -5.49
CA PHE A 33 4.44 2.06 -5.96
C PHE A 33 3.78 1.19 -7.04
N ASP A 34 2.44 1.18 -7.07
CA ASP A 34 1.63 0.51 -8.08
C ASP A 34 0.84 1.52 -8.92
N GLU A 35 1.43 1.94 -10.02
CA GLU A 35 0.84 2.88 -11.00
C GLU A 35 -0.47 2.37 -11.64
N ARG A 36 -0.79 1.08 -11.52
CA ARG A 36 -1.98 0.51 -12.14
C ARG A 36 -3.18 0.45 -11.21
N THR A 37 -2.96 0.06 -9.95
CA THR A 37 -4.07 -0.20 -9.02
C THR A 37 -3.85 0.31 -7.59
N GLY A 38 -2.70 0.92 -7.31
CA GLY A 38 -2.37 1.50 -6.02
C GLY A 38 -3.25 2.70 -5.68
N VAL A 39 -3.79 2.73 -4.46
CA VAL A 39 -4.73 3.77 -4.00
C VAL A 39 -4.20 4.60 -2.83
N CYS A 40 -2.90 4.55 -2.58
CA CYS A 40 -2.23 5.27 -1.50
C CYS A 40 -1.28 6.34 -2.06
N GLY A 41 -1.59 6.89 -3.24
CA GLY A 41 -0.83 7.95 -3.89
C GLY A 41 -0.48 7.72 -5.36
N SER A 42 -0.55 6.48 -5.88
CA SER A 42 -0.26 6.23 -7.30
C SER A 42 -1.48 6.45 -8.22
N CYS A 43 -2.33 5.44 -8.43
CA CYS A 43 -3.45 5.56 -9.37
C CYS A 43 -4.52 6.52 -8.83
N GLN A 44 -4.76 6.46 -7.52
CA GLN A 44 -5.60 7.39 -6.79
C GLN A 44 -5.05 7.54 -5.38
N ASP A 45 -5.46 8.59 -4.66
CA ASP A 45 -5.29 8.64 -3.22
C ASP A 45 -6.66 8.53 -2.55
N LEU A 46 -6.93 7.37 -1.96
CA LEU A 46 -8.13 7.12 -1.17
C LEU A 46 -7.86 7.23 0.33
N SER A 47 -6.61 7.40 0.74
CA SER A 47 -6.25 7.51 2.16
C SER A 47 -6.81 8.76 2.83
N GLU A 48 -6.98 9.83 2.04
CA GLU A 48 -7.61 11.09 2.44
C GLU A 48 -9.12 11.13 2.20
N SER A 49 -9.73 10.02 1.77
CA SER A 49 -11.15 9.99 1.44
C SER A 49 -12.03 10.21 2.68
N LYS A 50 -12.98 11.15 2.57
CA LYS A 50 -13.98 11.46 3.61
C LYS A 50 -14.99 10.34 3.84
N CYS A 51 -15.02 9.29 3.02
CA CYS A 51 -15.92 8.15 3.22
C CYS A 51 -15.45 7.21 4.34
N PHE A 52 -14.20 7.30 4.77
CA PHE A 52 -13.65 6.46 5.83
C PHE A 52 -13.78 7.12 7.20
N ASN A 53 -14.05 6.30 8.22
CA ASN A 53 -14.22 6.73 9.61
C ASN A 53 -12.95 6.54 10.47
N HIS A 54 -11.84 6.17 9.83
CA HIS A 54 -10.53 5.94 10.43
C HIS A 54 -9.45 6.34 9.41
N SER A 55 -8.47 7.13 9.85
CA SER A 55 -7.34 7.56 9.02
C SER A 55 -6.11 6.72 9.35
N ILE A 56 -5.31 6.42 8.34
CA ILE A 56 -4.11 5.59 8.44
C ILE A 56 -2.93 6.45 8.03
N GLU A 57 -1.85 6.46 8.81
CA GLU A 57 -0.59 7.08 8.41
C GLU A 57 0.04 6.25 7.28
N ILE A 58 0.43 6.90 6.18
CA ILE A 58 1.00 6.22 5.02
C ILE A 58 2.45 6.64 4.81
N GLN A 59 3.34 5.65 4.69
CA GLN A 59 4.74 5.86 4.32
C GLN A 59 5.13 4.95 3.16
N GLY A 60 5.21 5.51 1.95
CA GLY A 60 5.66 4.80 0.75
C GLY A 60 7.16 4.91 0.47
N GLY A 61 7.66 4.05 -0.42
CA GLY A 61 9.01 4.13 -0.97
C GLY A 61 10.13 3.43 -0.17
N VAL A 62 9.80 2.71 0.91
CA VAL A 62 10.81 2.02 1.74
C VAL A 62 11.39 0.82 0.99
N LEU A 63 12.70 0.83 0.70
CA LEU A 63 13.36 -0.17 -0.16
C LEU A 63 12.67 -0.30 -1.53
N PHE A 64 12.27 0.84 -2.11
CA PHE A 64 11.55 0.91 -3.38
C PHE A 64 12.22 0.10 -4.49
N ARG A 65 13.55 0.21 -4.63
CA ARG A 65 14.29 -0.43 -5.74
C ARG A 65 14.25 -1.95 -5.62
N GLU A 66 14.46 -2.47 -4.42
CA GLU A 66 14.47 -3.88 -4.08
C GLU A 66 13.07 -4.49 -4.26
N CYS A 67 12.05 -3.83 -3.69
CA CYS A 67 10.66 -4.26 -3.82
C CYS A 67 10.20 -4.28 -5.27
N LYS A 68 10.54 -3.26 -6.06
CA LYS A 68 10.24 -3.20 -7.50
C LYS A 68 10.98 -4.28 -8.27
N HIS A 69 12.24 -4.54 -7.91
CA HIS A 69 13.05 -5.57 -8.57
C HIS A 69 12.45 -6.97 -8.41
N LEU A 70 11.94 -7.32 -7.22
CA LEU A 70 11.27 -8.60 -6.96
C LEU A 70 10.10 -8.84 -7.93
N LEU A 71 9.23 -7.84 -8.10
CA LEU A 71 8.09 -7.92 -9.02
C LEU A 71 8.53 -8.05 -10.48
N GLN A 72 9.54 -7.28 -10.89
CA GLN A 72 10.08 -7.35 -12.25
C GLN A 72 10.68 -8.72 -12.56
N GLN A 73 11.47 -9.28 -11.63
CA GLN A 73 12.03 -10.62 -11.78
C GLN A 73 10.95 -11.68 -11.88
N PHE A 74 9.95 -11.62 -10.99
CA PHE A 74 8.83 -12.55 -10.99
C PHE A 74 8.10 -12.57 -12.34
N PHE A 75 7.68 -11.40 -12.85
CA PHE A 75 6.96 -11.33 -14.13
C PHE A 75 7.85 -11.63 -15.34
N LYS A 76 9.14 -11.28 -15.32
CA LYS A 76 10.07 -11.62 -16.40
C LYS A 76 10.23 -13.13 -16.55
N SER A 77 10.22 -13.89 -15.45
CA SER A 77 10.36 -15.35 -15.47
C SER A 77 9.14 -16.11 -16.00
N ARG A 78 7.98 -15.45 -16.15
CA ARG A 78 6.69 -16.06 -16.55
C ARG A 78 6.19 -15.54 -17.90
N ARG A 79 7.06 -14.89 -18.66
CA ARG A 79 6.78 -14.38 -20.02
C ARG A 79 7.40 -15.30 -21.06
#